data_AF-A0A9W5YPI4-F1
#
_entry.id   AF-A0A9W5YPI4-F1
#
_cell.length_a   1.000
_cell.length_b   1.000
_cell.length_c   1.000
_cell.angle_alpha   90.00
_cell.angle_beta   90.00
_cell.angle_gamma   90.00
#
_symmetry.space_group_name_H-M   'P 1'
#
loop_
_entity.id
_entity.type
_entity.pdbx_description
1 polymer ?
#
loop_
_entity_poly.entity_id
_entity_poly.type
_entity_poly.pdbx_seq_one_letter_code
_entity_poly.pdbx_strand_id
1 'polypeptide(L)'
;MQNLKLILLAAFFLLSEAFAVRISYWAYDKTGGLQKKGKYEQKNGGEIPDDKEDYLIQNIGTWSNHAYTAEKTVRNIIVVKAVDKTQTKSGATHLIQVAESLVRQYIPKEKKTEEKSEGKKD
;
A
#
# COMPACT_ATOMS: atom_id res chain seq x y z
N MET A 1 -14.51 43.33 -1.47
CA MET A 1 -14.77 41.96 -1.97
C MET A 1 -13.49 41.11 -2.02
N GLN A 2 -12.72 41.03 -0.93
CA GLN A 2 -11.50 40.19 -0.85
C GLN A 2 -11.74 38.89 -0.08
N ASN A 3 -12.66 38.92 0.89
CA ASN A 3 -12.94 37.80 1.80
C ASN A 3 -13.60 36.60 1.11
N LEU A 4 -14.37 36.83 0.03
CA LEU A 4 -15.01 35.75 -0.72
C LEU A 4 -13.98 34.90 -1.50
N LYS A 5 -12.90 35.52 -2.00
CA LYS A 5 -11.83 34.84 -2.73
C LYS A 5 -11.02 33.91 -1.80
N LEU A 6 -10.82 34.33 -0.55
CA LEU A 6 -10.13 33.54 0.48
C LEU A 6 -10.96 32.33 0.93
N ILE A 7 -12.28 32.47 1.05
CA ILE A 7 -13.18 31.37 1.42
C ILE A 7 -13.22 30.30 0.30
N LEU A 8 -13.24 30.73 -0.97
CA LEU A 8 -13.20 29.82 -2.12
C LEU A 8 -11.88 29.02 -2.21
N LEU A 9 -10.75 29.65 -1.87
CA LEU A 9 -9.45 28.97 -1.86
C LEU A 9 -9.36 27.95 -0.72
N ALA A 10 -9.86 28.27 0.48
CA ALA A 10 -9.90 27.34 1.61
C ALA A 10 -10.82 26.14 1.36
N ALA A 11 -11.96 26.35 0.69
CA ALA A 11 -12.87 25.25 0.31
C ALA A 11 -12.25 24.28 -0.72
N PHE A 12 -11.35 24.76 -1.58
CA PHE A 12 -10.63 23.91 -2.53
C PHE A 12 -9.58 23.02 -1.84
N PHE A 13 -8.93 23.52 -0.78
CA PHE A 13 -7.96 22.75 0.02
C PHE A 13 -8.60 21.70 0.94
N LEU A 14 -9.85 21.89 1.35
CA LEU A 14 -10.57 20.95 2.23
C LEU A 14 -11.19 19.76 1.48
N LEU A 15 -11.16 19.73 0.14
CA LEU A 15 -11.76 18.66 -0.67
C LEU A 15 -10.81 17.48 -0.95
N SER A 16 -9.54 17.54 -0.51
CA SER A 16 -8.59 16.43 -0.69
C SER A 16 -8.28 15.72 0.63
N GLU A 17 -9.29 15.25 1.34
CA GLU A 17 -9.08 14.11 2.23
C GLU A 17 -8.93 12.87 1.36
N ALA A 18 -7.74 12.68 0.76
CA ALA A 18 -7.36 11.44 0.11
C ALA A 18 -7.39 10.33 1.17
N PHE A 19 -8.36 9.42 1.07
CA PHE A 19 -8.52 8.31 2.00
C PHE A 19 -7.51 7.21 1.65
N ALA A 20 -6.25 7.49 1.97
CA ALA A 20 -5.11 6.69 1.60
C ALA A 20 -5.38 5.17 1.76
N VAL A 21 -5.49 4.49 0.62
CA VAL A 21 -5.75 3.05 0.57
C VAL A 21 -4.57 2.31 1.19
N ARG A 22 -4.86 1.38 2.11
CA ARG A 22 -3.82 0.60 2.79
C ARG A 22 -3.42 -0.59 1.93
N ILE A 23 -2.15 -0.97 1.99
CA ILE A 23 -1.65 -2.15 1.29
C ILE A 23 -1.05 -3.17 2.26
N SER A 24 -1.29 -4.45 2.00
CA SER A 24 -0.70 -5.56 2.76
C SER A 24 -0.16 -6.65 1.83
N TYR A 25 1.00 -7.20 2.17
CA TYR A 25 1.71 -8.21 1.39
C TYR A 25 1.67 -9.56 2.09
N TRP A 26 1.19 -10.58 1.41
CA TRP A 26 0.90 -11.88 1.99
C TRP A 26 1.61 -12.98 1.19
N ALA A 27 2.19 -13.94 1.89
CA ALA A 27 2.74 -15.16 1.29
C ALA A 27 2.47 -16.35 2.22
N TYR A 28 2.15 -17.50 1.63
CA TYR A 28 1.79 -18.68 2.41
C TYR A 28 3.04 -19.51 2.75
N ASP A 29 3.26 -19.75 4.04
CA ASP A 29 4.24 -20.72 4.52
C ASP A 29 3.54 -22.06 4.81
N LYS A 30 4.12 -23.18 4.36
CA LYS A 30 3.58 -24.52 4.66
C LYS A 30 4.00 -24.97 6.06
N THR A 31 5.09 -24.42 6.60
CA THR A 31 5.61 -24.75 7.92
C THR A 31 4.70 -24.35 9.07
N GLY A 32 3.96 -23.23 8.98
CA GLY A 32 3.10 -22.82 10.09
C GLY A 32 3.82 -22.31 11.34
N GLY A 33 5.15 -22.13 11.28
CA GLY A 33 5.98 -21.91 12.46
C GLY A 33 5.84 -23.03 13.51
N LEU A 34 5.75 -22.64 14.79
CA LEU A 34 5.72 -23.57 15.93
C LEU A 34 4.51 -24.52 15.94
N GLN A 35 3.41 -24.14 15.29
CA GLN A 35 2.16 -24.92 15.31
C GLN A 35 2.07 -25.96 14.19
N LYS A 36 3.07 -26.03 13.29
CA LYS A 36 3.13 -26.97 12.15
C LYS A 36 1.90 -26.98 11.23
N LYS A 37 1.10 -25.91 11.26
CA LYS A 37 -0.08 -25.72 10.40
C LYS A 37 0.17 -24.49 9.54
N GLY A 38 0.35 -24.71 8.23
CA GLY A 38 0.71 -23.64 7.30
C GLY A 38 -0.16 -22.39 7.45
N LYS A 39 0.46 -21.21 7.37
CA LYS A 39 -0.21 -19.93 7.59
C LYS A 39 0.26 -18.88 6.58
N TYR A 40 -0.53 -17.83 6.43
CA TYR A 40 -0.09 -16.63 5.73
C TYR A 40 0.84 -15.82 6.63
N GLU A 41 2.07 -15.63 6.19
CA GLU A 41 2.89 -14.51 6.66
C GLU A 41 2.36 -13.24 6.00
N GLN A 42 2.29 -12.16 6.78
CA GLN A 42 1.68 -10.90 6.36
C GLN A 42 2.57 -9.73 6.78
N LYS A 43 2.65 -8.72 5.93
CA LYS A 43 3.31 -7.44 6.23
C LYS A 43 2.39 -6.29 5.86
N ASN A 44 2.32 -5.28 6.72
CA ASN A 44 1.69 -4.01 6.39
C ASN A 44 2.67 -3.18 5.53
N GLY A 45 2.24 -2.78 4.33
CA GLY A 45 3.04 -1.98 3.41
C GLY A 45 2.87 -0.47 3.56
N GLY A 46 1.92 -0.06 4.40
CA GLY A 46 1.52 1.31 4.62
C GLY A 46 0.36 1.71 3.72
N GLU A 47 0.42 2.94 3.22
CA GLU A 47 -0.58 3.55 2.37
C GLU A 47 -0.04 3.71 0.95
N ILE A 48 -0.96 3.65 -0.02
CA ILE A 48 -0.73 4.06 -1.41
C ILE A 48 -1.77 5.12 -1.79
N PRO A 49 -1.50 5.94 -2.80
CA PRO A 49 -2.48 6.88 -3.33
C PRO A 49 -3.71 6.15 -3.90
N ASP A 50 -4.90 6.69 -3.66
CA ASP A 50 -6.17 6.07 -4.03
C ASP A 50 -6.31 5.89 -5.56
N ASP A 51 -5.75 6.83 -6.34
CA ASP A 51 -5.72 6.78 -7.80
C ASP A 51 -4.82 5.65 -8.36
N LYS A 52 -4.03 4.99 -7.50
CA LYS A 52 -3.16 3.86 -7.88
C LYS A 52 -3.74 2.51 -7.51
N GLU A 53 -4.91 2.45 -6.89
CA GLU A 53 -5.56 1.20 -6.49
C GLU A 53 -5.82 0.28 -7.68
N ASP A 54 -6.64 0.72 -8.65
CA ASP A 54 -7.00 -0.08 -9.82
C ASP A 54 -5.78 -0.38 -10.68
N TYR A 55 -4.85 0.59 -10.75
CA TYR A 55 -3.59 0.42 -11.46
C TYR A 55 -2.76 -0.74 -10.87
N LEU A 56 -2.67 -0.84 -9.55
CA LEU A 56 -2.01 -1.96 -8.89
C LEU A 56 -2.73 -3.28 -9.15
N ILE A 57 -4.06 -3.33 -8.96
CA ILE A 57 -4.86 -4.55 -9.06
C ILE A 57 -4.77 -5.15 -10.46
N GLN A 58 -4.85 -4.32 -11.49
CA GLN A 58 -4.87 -4.77 -12.89
C GLN A 58 -3.49 -5.21 -13.40
N ASN A 59 -2.40 -4.65 -12.85
CA ASN A 59 -1.08 -4.80 -13.47
C ASN A 59 -0.08 -5.66 -12.68
N ILE A 60 -0.29 -5.90 -11.38
CA ILE A 60 0.68 -6.64 -10.54
C ILE A 60 0.97 -8.05 -11.08
N GLY A 61 -0.03 -8.70 -11.70
CA GLY A 61 0.14 -9.96 -12.39
C GLY A 61 1.17 -9.82 -13.50
N THR A 62 0.96 -8.91 -14.44
CA THR A 62 1.88 -8.67 -15.56
C THR A 62 3.28 -8.25 -15.09
N TRP A 63 3.39 -7.34 -14.12
CA TRP A 63 4.69 -6.88 -13.58
C TRP A 63 5.53 -8.00 -12.97
N SER A 64 4.87 -9.06 -12.51
CA SER A 64 5.49 -10.18 -11.83
C SER A 64 5.49 -11.48 -12.61
N ASN A 65 5.10 -11.45 -13.89
CA ASN A 65 4.86 -12.68 -14.67
C ASN A 65 3.92 -13.66 -13.93
N HIS A 66 2.85 -13.11 -13.37
CA HIS A 66 1.79 -13.77 -12.60
C HIS A 66 2.25 -14.45 -11.29
N ALA A 67 3.41 -14.08 -10.75
CA ALA A 67 3.84 -14.56 -9.43
C ALA A 67 3.01 -13.96 -8.27
N TYR A 68 2.35 -12.82 -8.49
CA TYR A 68 1.49 -12.16 -7.50
C TYR A 68 0.12 -11.77 -8.08
N THR A 69 -0.86 -11.71 -7.18
CA THR A 69 -2.21 -11.19 -7.45
C THR A 69 -2.57 -10.13 -6.41
N ALA A 70 -3.43 -9.18 -6.75
CA ALA A 70 -3.94 -8.20 -5.80
C ALA A 70 -5.47 -8.17 -5.81
N GLU A 71 -6.05 -7.95 -4.63
CA GLU A 71 -7.48 -7.76 -4.46
C GLU A 71 -7.75 -6.70 -3.40
N LYS A 72 -8.82 -5.92 -3.57
CA LYS A 72 -9.31 -5.01 -2.54
C LYS A 72 -10.27 -5.71 -1.61
N THR A 73 -10.07 -5.51 -0.32
CA THR A 73 -10.99 -5.96 0.72
C THR A 73 -12.03 -4.89 1.04
N VAL A 74 -13.12 -5.30 1.68
CA VAL A 74 -14.18 -4.40 2.17
C VAL A 74 -13.70 -3.31 3.15
N ARG A 75 -12.47 -3.42 3.69
CA ARG A 75 -11.89 -2.48 4.66
C ARG A 75 -10.95 -1.45 4.02
N ASN A 76 -11.03 -1.26 2.70
CA ASN A 76 -10.13 -0.39 1.94
C ASN A 76 -8.64 -0.79 2.10
N ILE A 77 -8.38 -2.10 2.15
CA ILE A 77 -7.03 -2.68 2.16
C ILE A 77 -6.86 -3.48 0.89
N ILE A 78 -5.84 -3.15 0.08
CA ILE A 78 -5.39 -3.98 -1.03
C ILE A 78 -4.45 -5.04 -0.47
N VAL A 79 -4.75 -6.30 -0.77
CA VAL A 79 -3.93 -7.44 -0.38
C VAL A 79 -3.22 -7.97 -1.61
N VAL A 80 -1.89 -7.81 -1.64
CA VAL A 80 -1.02 -8.41 -2.65
C VAL A 80 -0.55 -9.76 -2.14
N LYS A 81 -0.94 -10.84 -2.82
CA LYS A 81 -0.68 -12.23 -2.43
C LYS A 81 0.29 -12.88 -3.41
N ALA A 82 1.29 -13.57 -2.89
CA ALA A 82 2.07 -14.52 -3.68
C ALA A 82 1.19 -15.70 -4.09
N VAL A 83 1.26 -16.09 -5.36
CA VAL A 83 0.55 -17.27 -5.88
C VAL A 83 1.21 -18.55 -5.36
N ASP A 84 2.55 -18.57 -5.36
CA ASP A 84 3.32 -19.71 -4.89
C ASP A 84 3.36 -19.80 -3.36
N LYS A 85 3.28 -21.04 -2.88
CA LYS A 85 3.37 -21.38 -1.46
C LYS A 85 4.79 -21.83 -1.13
N THR A 86 5.39 -21.25 -0.11
CA THR A 86 6.75 -21.60 0.31
C THR A 86 6.76 -22.70 1.35
N GLN A 87 7.84 -23.48 1.39
CA GLN A 87 8.01 -24.51 2.42
C GLN A 87 8.41 -23.92 3.76
N THR A 88 8.94 -22.70 3.81
CA THR A 88 9.48 -22.08 5.02
C THR A 88 8.95 -20.67 5.21
N LYS A 89 8.91 -20.23 6.47
CA LYS A 89 8.66 -18.84 6.85
C LYS A 89 9.63 -17.86 6.17
N SER A 90 10.92 -18.20 6.09
CA SER A 90 11.93 -17.34 5.44
C SER A 90 11.64 -17.14 3.96
N GLY A 91 11.19 -18.18 3.26
CA GLY A 91 10.73 -18.07 1.87
C GLY A 91 9.52 -17.15 1.73
N ALA A 92 8.54 -17.26 2.63
CA ALA A 92 7.36 -16.40 2.61
C ALA A 92 7.73 -14.92 2.86
N THR A 93 8.62 -14.66 3.82
CA THR A 93 9.18 -13.33 4.07
C THR A 93 9.90 -12.77 2.85
N HIS A 94 10.68 -13.59 2.16
CA HIS A 94 11.37 -13.16 0.93
C HIS A 94 10.38 -12.79 -0.18
N LEU A 95 9.35 -13.61 -0.42
CA LEU A 95 8.31 -13.29 -1.39
C LEU A 95 7.56 -11.99 -1.05
N ILE A 96 7.33 -11.72 0.23
CA ILE A 96 6.74 -10.46 0.70
C ILE A 96 7.66 -9.27 0.39
N GLN A 97 8.97 -9.39 0.62
CA GLN A 97 9.94 -8.33 0.32
C GLN A 97 10.01 -8.04 -1.18
N VAL A 98 9.98 -9.08 -2.01
CA VAL A 98 9.95 -8.96 -3.48
C VAL A 98 8.66 -8.27 -3.93
N ALA A 99 7.50 -8.68 -3.39
CA ALA A 99 6.22 -8.03 -3.69
C ALA A 99 6.24 -6.54 -3.34
N GLU A 100 6.75 -6.19 -2.15
CA GLU A 100 6.87 -4.80 -1.73
C GLU A 100 7.81 -4.01 -2.63
N SER A 101 8.99 -4.56 -2.96
CA SER A 101 9.94 -3.90 -3.86
C SER A 101 9.33 -3.65 -5.23
N LEU A 102 8.61 -4.64 -5.77
CA LEU A 102 7.95 -4.55 -7.06
C LEU A 102 6.88 -3.45 -7.04
N VAL A 103 6.00 -3.44 -6.05
CA VAL A 103 4.98 -2.38 -5.93
C VAL A 103 5.64 -1.02 -5.80
N ARG A 104 6.71 -0.88 -5.00
CA ARG A 104 7.45 0.38 -4.83
C ARG A 104 8.14 0.88 -6.10
N GLN A 105 8.49 -0.01 -7.02
CA GLN A 105 9.07 0.37 -8.31
C GLN A 105 8.05 1.09 -9.21
N TYR A 106 6.78 0.68 -9.16
CA TYR A 106 5.71 1.25 -10.01
C TYR A 106 4.86 2.28 -9.28
N ILE A 107 4.76 2.20 -7.96
CA ILE A 107 4.00 3.09 -7.08
C ILE A 107 4.94 3.52 -5.94
N PRO A 108 5.78 4.54 -6.17
CA PRO A 108 6.66 5.07 -5.14
C PRO A 108 5.83 5.63 -3.97
N LYS A 109 6.38 5.57 -2.76
CA LYS A 109 5.79 6.32 -1.65
C LYS A 109 5.93 7.81 -1.92
N GLU A 110 4.85 8.56 -1.77
CA GLU A 110 4.94 10.00 -1.68
C GLU A 110 5.84 10.38 -0.50
N LYS A 111 6.80 11.27 -0.75
CA LYS A 111 7.56 11.88 0.33
C LYS A 111 6.58 12.77 1.07
N LYS A 112 6.35 12.49 2.37
CA LYS A 112 5.71 13.48 3.23
C LYS A 112 6.60 14.71 3.23
N THR A 113 6.19 15.75 2.49
CA THR A 113 6.76 17.07 2.65
C THR A 113 6.36 17.51 4.04
N GLU A 114 7.29 17.43 5.00
CA GLU A 114 7.12 18.06 6.31
C GLU A 114 7.08 19.57 6.06
N GLU A 115 5.88 20.13 5.85
CA GLU A 115 5.67 21.56 6.00
C GLU A 115 5.91 21.90 7.47
N LYS A 116 7.16 22.24 7.81
CA LYS A 116 7.47 23.01 9.00
C LYS A 116 6.68 24.32 8.90
N SER A 117 5.55 24.38 9.60
CA SER A 117 4.93 25.65 9.94
C SER A 117 5.89 26.39 10.88
N GLU A 118 6.82 27.17 10.31
CA GLU A 118 7.52 28.19 11.07
C GLU A 118 6.47 29.22 11.52
N GLY A 119 6.05 29.06 12.78
CA GLY A 119 5.24 30.03 13.49
C GLY A 119 5.96 31.37 13.48
N LYS A 120 5.45 32.28 12.65
CA LYS A 120 5.82 33.68 12.65
C LYS A 120 5.38 34.28 13.98
N LYS A 121 6.34 34.51 14.89
CA LYS A 121 6.16 35.35 16.07
C LYS A 121 6.19 36.80 15.60
N ASP A 122 5.07 37.50 15.77
CA ASP A 122 5.04 38.95 15.93
C ASP A 122 4.53 39.23 17.36
#